data_AF-A0A0F2J8L9-F1
#
_entry.id   AF-A0A0F2J8L9-F1
#
_cell.length_a   1.000
_cell.length_b   1.000
_cell.length_c   1.000
_cell.angle_alpha   90.00
_cell.angle_beta   90.00
_cell.angle_gamma   90.00
#
_symmetry.space_group_name_H-M   'P 1'
#
loop_
_entity.id
_entity.type
_entity.pdbx_description
1 polymer ?
#
loop_
_entity_poly.entity_id
_entity_poly.type
_entity_poly.pdbx_seq_one_letter_code
_entity_poly.pdbx_strand_id
1 'polypeptide(L)' 'MLEQHSKFGQETSSRNSEVIHSGIYYPTGSLKAKLCVEGNQLLYQFCEEWKIPHKRIGKLIIARNEEEIQALDSNFGPGS' A
#
# COMPACT_ATOMS: atom_id res chain seq x y z
N MET A 1 -6.08 -26.90 -0.89
CA MET A 1 -5.66 -25.92 -1.91
C MET A 1 -5.02 -26.68 -3.05
N LEU A 2 -5.38 -26.39 -4.29
CA LEU A 2 -4.72 -26.92 -5.48
C LEU A 2 -4.02 -25.75 -6.19
N GLU A 3 -2.77 -25.92 -6.59
CA GLU A 3 -1.91 -24.91 -7.21
C GLU A 3 -1.34 -25.49 -8.51
N GLN A 4 -1.31 -24.69 -9.58
CA GLN A 4 -0.83 -25.13 -10.90
C GLN A 4 0.70 -25.20 -10.95
N HIS A 5 1.39 -24.35 -10.17
CA HIS A 5 2.84 -24.32 -10.10
C HIS A 5 3.42 -25.24 -9.01
N SER A 6 4.72 -25.53 -9.12
CA SER A 6 5.46 -26.41 -8.20
C SER A 6 5.59 -25.90 -6.75
N LYS A 7 5.34 -24.61 -6.53
CA LYS A 7 5.43 -23.87 -5.26
C LYS A 7 4.39 -22.75 -5.28
N PHE A 8 3.92 -22.36 -4.09
CA PHE A 8 2.98 -21.27 -3.94
C PHE A 8 3.58 -19.92 -4.36
N GLY A 9 2.72 -19.00 -4.81
CA GLY A 9 3.08 -17.59 -4.98
C GLY A 9 3.95 -17.25 -6.19
N GLN A 10 4.14 -18.18 -7.14
CA GLN A 10 5.07 -18.00 -8.28
C GLN A 10 4.62 -16.98 -9.34
N GLU A 11 3.38 -16.50 -9.28
CA GLU A 11 2.87 -15.47 -10.18
C GLU A 11 2.90 -14.09 -9.50
N THR A 12 1.78 -13.36 -9.48
CA THR A 12 1.69 -11.97 -8.99
C THR A 12 2.27 -11.76 -7.58
N SER A 13 2.16 -12.75 -6.69
CA SER A 13 2.68 -12.64 -5.32
C SER A 13 4.21 -12.61 -5.23
N SER A 14 4.93 -13.14 -6.24
CA SER A 14 6.40 -13.06 -6.35
C SER A 14 6.90 -11.90 -7.21
N ARG A 15 5.98 -11.20 -7.90
CA ARG A 15 6.28 -10.15 -8.88
C ARG A 15 5.60 -8.84 -8.50
N ASN A 16 6.03 -8.24 -7.40
CA ASN A 16 5.56 -6.95 -6.91
C ASN A 16 6.70 -6.18 -6.24
N SER A 17 6.42 -4.97 -5.78
CA SER A 17 7.40 -4.08 -5.13
C SER A 17 7.61 -4.35 -3.64
N GLU A 18 6.88 -5.32 -3.06
CA GLU A 18 6.88 -5.67 -1.64
C GLU A 18 6.46 -4.50 -0.72
N VAL A 19 5.74 -3.51 -1.28
CA VAL A 19 5.29 -2.33 -0.56
C VAL A 19 3.98 -2.60 0.18
N ILE A 20 3.98 -2.35 1.48
CA ILE A 20 2.75 -2.22 2.27
C ILE A 20 2.19 -0.81 2.02
N HIS A 21 1.18 -0.72 1.15
CA HIS A 21 0.61 0.55 0.72
C HIS A 21 -0.16 1.26 1.85
N SER A 22 -0.07 2.60 1.89
CA SER A 22 -0.78 3.45 2.86
C SER A 22 -2.21 3.83 2.43
N GLY A 23 -2.64 3.45 1.22
CA GLY A 23 -3.97 3.75 0.67
C GLY A 23 -4.10 5.12 -0.03
N ILE A 24 -3.06 5.95 -0.03
CA ILE A 24 -3.06 7.35 -0.47
C ILE A 24 -3.45 7.63 -1.94
N TYR A 25 -3.45 6.63 -2.81
CA TYR A 25 -3.74 6.81 -4.24
C TYR A 25 -5.10 6.27 -4.67
N TYR A 26 -5.84 5.65 -3.74
CA TYR A 26 -7.11 5.04 -4.10
C TYR A 26 -8.23 6.06 -3.95
N PRO A 27 -9.21 6.08 -4.89
CA PRO A 27 -10.34 6.98 -4.78
C PRO A 27 -11.04 6.83 -3.42
N THR A 28 -11.39 7.97 -2.81
CA THR A 28 -12.09 8.04 -1.53
C THR A 28 -13.36 7.18 -1.56
N GLY A 29 -13.57 6.40 -0.50
CA GLY A 29 -14.74 5.52 -0.37
C GLY A 29 -14.68 4.20 -1.17
N SER A 30 -13.70 4.03 -2.07
CA SER A 30 -13.53 2.78 -2.81
C SER A 30 -13.18 1.60 -1.90
N LEU A 31 -13.51 0.37 -2.33
CA LEU A 31 -13.11 -0.84 -1.61
C LEU A 31 -11.58 -0.96 -1.51
N LYS A 32 -10.84 -0.53 -2.54
CA LYS A 32 -9.37 -0.51 -2.50
C LYS A 32 -8.85 0.41 -1.40
N ALA A 33 -9.40 1.61 -1.25
CA ALA A 33 -9.01 2.53 -0.18
C ALA A 33 -9.28 1.90 1.20
N LYS A 34 -10.51 1.41 1.41
CA LYS A 34 -10.94 0.82 2.69
C LYS A 34 -10.08 -0.39 3.08
N LEU A 35 -10.01 -1.38 2.20
CA LEU A 35 -9.28 -2.62 2.46
C LEU A 35 -7.77 -2.41 2.54
N CYS A 36 -7.21 -1.41 1.85
CA CYS A 36 -5.79 -1.11 1.96
C CYS A 36 -5.43 -0.53 3.33
N VAL A 37 -6.23 0.39 3.86
CA VAL A 37 -5.97 1.00 5.17
C VAL A 37 -6.14 -0.04 6.28
N GLU A 38 -7.23 -0.82 6.24
CA GLU A 38 -7.46 -1.91 7.19
C GLU A 38 -6.37 -2.99 7.08
N GLY A 39 -6.09 -3.46 5.86
CA GLY A 39 -5.09 -4.49 5.60
C GLY A 39 -3.67 -4.05 5.96
N ASN A 40 -3.32 -2.77 5.81
CA ASN A 40 -2.03 -2.22 6.23
C ASN A 40 -1.80 -2.43 7.73
N GLN A 41 -2.80 -2.08 8.55
CA GLN A 41 -2.72 -2.21 10.01
C GLN A 41 -2.61 -3.69 10.43
N LEU A 42 -3.47 -4.54 9.88
CA LEU A 42 -3.49 -5.98 10.16
C LEU A 42 -2.18 -6.66 9.73
N LEU A 43 -1.64 -6.30 8.57
CA LEU A 43 -0.42 -6.90 8.04
C LEU A 43 0.80 -6.56 8.88
N TYR A 44 0.92 -5.31 9.34
CA TYR A 44 2.02 -4.96 10.24
C TYR A 44 1.94 -5.72 11.57
N GLN A 45 0.74 -5.82 12.17
CA GLN A 45 0.53 -6.61 13.38
C GLN A 45 0.92 -8.08 13.16
N PHE A 46 0.47 -8.67 12.05
CA PHE A 46 0.81 -10.04 11.68
C PHE A 46 2.32 -10.24 11.51
N CYS A 47 3.00 -9.33 10.81
CA CYS A 47 4.44 -9.42 10.62
C CYS A 47 5.22 -9.30 11.94
N GLU A 48 4.76 -8.47 12.88
CA GLU A 48 5.34 -8.36 14.22
C GLU A 48 5.14 -9.64 15.03
N GLU A 49 3.92 -10.18 15.06
CA GLU A 49 3.57 -11.40 15.80
C GLU A 49 4.37 -12.62 15.32
N TRP A 50 4.49 -12.78 14.00
CA TRP A 50 5.12 -13.95 13.38
C TRP A 50 6.60 -13.72 13.03
N LYS A 51 7.18 -12.59 13.46
CA LYS A 51 8.58 -12.20 13.21
C LYS A 51 8.94 -12.24 11.71
N ILE A 52 8.02 -11.82 10.86
CA ILE A 52 8.24 -11.71 9.43
C ILE A 52 9.04 -10.42 9.16
N PRO A 53 10.15 -10.50 8.41
CA PRO A 53 10.96 -9.33 8.09
C PRO A 53 10.13 -8.25 7.37
N HIS A 54 10.10 -7.05 7.94
CA HIS A 54 9.45 -5.89 7.35
C HIS A 54 10.10 -4.60 7.88
N LYS A 55 9.89 -3.47 7.19
CA LYS A 55 10.39 -2.15 7.63
C LYS A 55 9.36 -1.05 7.37
N ARG A 56 9.11 -0.21 8.39
CA ARG A 56 8.29 1.01 8.27
C ARG A 56 9.16 2.21 7.91
N ILE A 57 9.54 2.34 6.63
CA ILE A 57 10.48 3.39 6.16
C ILE A 57 9.79 4.66 5.65
N GLY A 58 8.46 4.71 5.68
CA GLY A 58 7.69 5.84 5.16
C GLY A 58 7.74 5.94 3.63
N LYS A 59 7.15 7.02 3.11
CA LYS A 59 7.10 7.31 1.69
C LYS A 59 7.22 8.81 1.46
N LEU A 60 8.03 9.19 0.47
CA LEU A 60 8.11 10.56 -0.02
C LEU A 60 7.32 10.69 -1.34
N ILE A 61 6.48 11.70 -1.43
CA ILE A 61 5.79 12.10 -2.67
C ILE A 61 6.36 13.47 -3.05
N ILE A 62 6.79 13.62 -4.30
CA ILE A 62 7.46 14.82 -4.79
C ILE A 62 6.65 15.35 -5.97
N ALA A 63 6.20 16.60 -5.90
CA ALA A 63 5.65 17.34 -7.04
C ALA A 63 6.76 18.07 -7.79
N ARG A 64 6.67 18.11 -9.11
CA ARG A 64 7.65 18.71 -10.03
C ARG A 64 7.11 19.90 -10.81
N ASN A 65 5.80 20.12 -10.82
CA ASN A 65 5.11 21.21 -11.51
C ASN A 65 3.91 21.69 -10.68
N GLU A 66 3.30 22.79 -11.11
CA GLU A 66 2.17 23.43 -10.41
C GLU A 66 0.94 22.53 -10.37
N GLU A 67 0.68 21.75 -11.41
CA GLU A 67 -0.45 20.82 -11.46
C GLU A 67 -0.33 19.70 -10.42
N GLU A 68 0.88 19.14 -10.24
CA GLU A 68 1.15 18.14 -9.22
C GLU A 68 1.07 18.73 -7.81
N ILE A 69 1.46 19.99 -7.61
CA ILE A 69 1.29 20.68 -6.32
C ILE A 69 -0.19 20.81 -5.98
N GLN A 70 -1.01 21.29 -6.91
CA GLN A 70 -2.47 21.39 -6.71
C GLN A 70 -3.11 20.03 -6.40
N ALA A 71 -2.65 18.97 -7.08
CA ALA A 71 -3.10 17.62 -6.80
C ALA A 71 -2.69 17.15 -5.39
N LEU A 72 -1.49 17.47 -4.93
CA LEU A 72 -1.08 17.16 -3.56
C LEU A 72 -1.91 17.91 -2.53
N ASP A 73 -2.12 19.22 -2.71
CA ASP A 73 -2.91 20.03 -1.77
C ASP A 73 -4.37 19.54 -1.69
N SER A 74 -4.95 19.13 -2.82
CA SER A 74 -6.31 18.58 -2.83
C SER A 74 -6.44 17.25 -2.08
N ASN A 75 -5.37 16.44 -2.04
CA ASN A 75 -5.38 15.11 -1.42
C ASN A 75 -4.78 15.08 0.01
N PHE A 76 -4.00 16.10 0.40
CA PHE A 76 -3.24 16.11 1.66
C PHE A 76 -3.27 17.46 2.41
N GLY A 77 -3.89 18.49 1.84
CA GLY A 77 -4.01 19.82 2.45
C GLY A 77 -5.04 19.86 3.59
N PRO A 78 -5.00 20.91 4.43
CA PRO A 78 -5.97 21.09 5.50
C PRO A 78 -7.40 21.20 4.94
N GLY A 79 -8.23 20.18 5.17
CA GLY A 79 -9.61 20.08 4.67
C GLY A 79 -9.88 18.88 3.75
N SER A 80 -8.86 18.07 3.42
CA SER A 80 -8.99 16.77 2.73
C SER A 80 -9.45 15.63 3.64
#